data_AF-A0AB37QWK8-F1
#
_entry.id   AF-A0AB37QWK8-F1
#
_cell.length_a   1.000
_cell.length_b   1.000
_cell.length_c   1.000
_cell.angle_alpha   90.00
_cell.angle_beta   90.00
_cell.angle_gamma   90.00
#
_symmetry.space_group_name_H-M   'P 1'
#
loop_
_entity.id
_entity.type
_entity.pdbx_description
1 polymer ?
#
loop_
_entity_poly.entity_id
_entity_poly.type
_entity_poly.pdbx_seq_one_letter_code
_entity_poly.pdbx_strand_id
1 'polypeptide(L)'
;MYTDYGGQVGGSAWNDVTRLTATVGQAAGSLVMYPAMDSVRQAAPMAMAFLKMALIICIPFVLVFGMFDLKVVATITVAQFALIFVDFWFQLARWVDSTILDALYGNGIGSDVPHSNFDPVFGASNAQGDLLLDFVMGMMFIVLPGFWIIALGWSGIKLGNLVGGLATATSSAKEAGGSGSQVLIDVAKGKI
;
A
#
# COMPACT_ATOMS: atom_id res chain seq x y z
N MET A 1 22.74 21.88 9.95
CA MET A 1 21.36 22.00 10.46
C MET A 1 20.66 20.66 10.21
N TYR A 2 20.96 19.63 11.01
CA TYR A 2 20.15 18.41 11.08
C TYR A 2 20.04 18.10 12.57
N THR A 3 18.86 18.41 13.11
CA THR A 3 18.50 18.29 14.50
C THR A 3 18.15 16.84 14.77
N ASP A 4 18.89 16.23 15.70
CA ASP A 4 18.37 15.40 16.79
C ASP A 4 16.99 14.77 16.54
N TYR A 5 16.97 13.63 15.84
CA TYR A 5 15.87 12.67 15.85
C TYR A 5 16.30 11.49 16.73
N GLY A 6 16.38 11.67 18.04
CA GLY A 6 16.56 10.52 18.93
C GLY A 6 17.20 10.73 20.31
N GLY A 7 17.41 11.97 20.75
CA GLY A 7 17.86 12.25 22.12
C GLY A 7 19.38 12.36 22.23
N GLN A 8 19.83 13.61 22.26
CA GLN A 8 21.06 14.10 22.90
C GLN A 8 22.08 13.04 23.31
N VAL A 9 23.21 13.03 22.59
CA VAL A 9 24.44 12.29 22.89
C VAL A 9 25.22 12.94 24.05
N GLY A 10 24.52 13.30 25.13
CA GLY A 10 25.06 13.90 26.34
C GLY A 10 24.43 13.24 27.57
N GLY A 11 25.20 12.38 28.25
CA GLY A 11 24.73 11.59 29.39
C GLY A 11 24.24 12.46 30.55
N SER A 12 22.92 12.49 30.75
CA SER A 12 22.29 12.86 32.02
C SER A 12 21.49 11.67 32.52
N ALA A 13 21.39 11.50 33.84
CA ALA A 13 20.68 10.38 34.47
C ALA A 13 19.22 10.22 33.98
N TRP A 14 18.59 11.32 33.53
CA TRP A 14 17.26 11.31 32.94
C TRP A 14 17.20 10.67 31.55
N ASN A 15 18.25 10.80 30.74
CA ASN A 15 18.34 10.14 29.44
C ASN A 15 18.54 8.62 29.61
N ASP A 16 19.29 8.21 30.63
CA ASP A 16 19.47 6.80 30.98
C ASP A 16 18.20 6.16 31.55
N VAL A 17 17.45 6.87 32.39
CA VAL A 17 16.13 6.40 32.88
C VAL A 17 15.11 6.34 31.74
N THR A 18 15.12 7.29 30.81
CA THR A 18 14.24 7.28 29.64
C THR A 18 14.60 6.12 28.72
N ARG A 19 15.89 5.85 28.49
CA ARG A 19 16.37 4.68 27.76
C ARG A 19 15.99 3.37 28.43
N LEU A 20 16.10 3.28 29.77
CA LEU A 20 15.76 2.09 30.55
C LEU A 20 14.24 1.83 30.53
N THR A 21 13.44 2.88 30.70
CA THR A 21 11.98 2.80 30.61
C THR A 21 11.53 2.44 29.21
N ALA A 22 12.18 3.02 28.19
CA ALA A 22 11.94 2.66 26.80
C ALA A 22 12.34 1.20 26.53
N THR A 23 13.45 0.69 27.07
CA THR A 23 13.82 -0.72 26.88
C THR A 23 12.85 -1.67 27.57
N VAL A 24 12.37 -1.36 28.77
CA VAL A 24 11.36 -2.18 29.46
C VAL A 24 10.02 -2.12 28.73
N GLY A 25 9.60 -0.93 28.26
CA GLY A 25 8.37 -0.76 27.48
C GLY A 25 8.43 -1.47 26.12
N GLN A 26 9.57 -1.41 25.44
CA GLN A 26 9.80 -2.11 24.19
C GLN A 26 9.94 -3.62 24.40
N ALA A 27 10.56 -4.09 25.49
CA ALA A 27 10.63 -5.51 25.83
C ALA A 27 9.25 -6.09 26.19
N ALA A 28 8.39 -5.31 26.86
CA ALA A 28 7.01 -5.73 27.11
C ALA A 28 6.16 -5.71 25.83
N GLY A 29 6.34 -4.71 24.95
CA GLY A 29 5.64 -4.61 23.67
C GLY A 29 6.09 -5.67 22.65
N SER A 30 7.38 -6.03 22.66
CA SER A 30 7.97 -6.98 21.73
C SER A 30 7.46 -8.40 21.90
N LEU A 31 7.13 -8.81 23.14
CA LEU A 31 6.52 -10.12 23.44
C LEU A 31 5.20 -10.35 22.70
N VAL A 32 4.51 -9.28 22.30
CA VAL A 32 3.25 -9.36 21.55
C VAL A 32 3.45 -8.99 20.07
N MET A 33 4.31 -8.02 19.77
CA MET A 33 4.50 -7.56 18.39
C MET A 33 5.27 -8.55 17.53
N TYR A 34 6.34 -9.19 18.03
CA TYR A 34 7.12 -10.16 17.21
C TYR A 34 6.25 -11.32 16.71
N PRO A 35 5.48 -12.03 17.57
CA PRO A 35 4.62 -13.11 17.09
C PRO A 35 3.52 -12.62 16.15
N ALA A 36 3.00 -11.41 16.38
CA ALA A 36 1.94 -10.84 15.56
C ALA A 36 2.44 -10.51 14.15
N MET A 37 3.61 -9.88 14.01
CA MET A 37 4.15 -9.50 12.70
C MET A 37 4.59 -10.72 11.89
N ASP A 38 5.17 -11.72 12.53
CA ASP A 38 5.48 -12.99 11.86
C ASP A 38 4.23 -13.73 11.41
N SER A 39 3.18 -13.73 12.23
CA SER A 39 1.88 -14.28 11.85
C SER A 39 1.29 -13.54 10.64
N VAL A 40 1.41 -12.21 10.57
CA VAL A 40 0.94 -11.41 9.43
C VAL A 40 1.72 -11.75 8.15
N ARG A 41 3.05 -11.87 8.22
CA ARG A 41 3.87 -12.22 7.04
C ARG A 41 3.50 -13.58 6.45
N GLN A 42 3.18 -14.55 7.32
CA GLN A 42 2.73 -15.87 6.89
C GLN A 42 1.27 -15.84 6.41
N ALA A 43 0.39 -15.13 7.10
CA ALA A 43 -1.03 -15.09 6.78
C ALA A 43 -1.36 -14.23 5.55
N ALA A 44 -0.62 -13.16 5.28
CA ALA A 44 -0.88 -12.23 4.17
C ALA A 44 -0.96 -12.90 2.79
N PRO A 45 0.04 -13.70 2.35
CA PRO A 45 -0.06 -14.42 1.08
C PRO A 45 -1.17 -15.47 1.08
N MET A 46 -1.46 -16.10 2.22
CA MET A 46 -2.54 -17.09 2.33
C MET A 46 -3.92 -16.43 2.19
N ALA A 47 -4.15 -15.32 2.90
CA ALA A 47 -5.37 -14.52 2.80
C ALA A 47 -5.59 -14.01 1.38
N MET A 48 -4.52 -13.59 0.70
CA MET A 48 -4.58 -13.11 -0.67
C MET A 48 -4.99 -14.21 -1.67
N ALA A 49 -4.50 -15.44 -1.49
CA ALA A 49 -4.93 -16.57 -2.29
C ALA A 49 -6.43 -16.85 -2.14
N PHE A 50 -6.96 -16.80 -0.91
CA PHE A 50 -8.40 -16.90 -0.68
C PHE A 50 -9.19 -15.76 -1.33
N LEU A 51 -8.67 -14.54 -1.27
CA LEU A 51 -9.29 -13.37 -1.91
C LEU A 51 -9.38 -13.51 -3.43
N LYS A 52 -8.34 -14.03 -4.07
CA LYS A 52 -8.33 -14.33 -5.52
C LYS A 52 -9.32 -15.43 -5.88
N MET A 53 -9.37 -16.50 -5.09
CA MET A 53 -10.33 -17.58 -5.26
C MET A 53 -11.77 -17.06 -5.13
N ALA A 54 -12.05 -16.27 -4.08
CA ALA A 54 -13.36 -15.66 -3.88
C ALA A 54 -13.74 -14.76 -5.05
N LEU A 55 -12.82 -13.91 -5.54
CA LEU A 55 -13.07 -13.07 -6.70
C LEU A 55 -13.45 -13.90 -7.93
N ILE A 56 -12.66 -14.93 -8.27
CA ILE A 56 -12.90 -15.79 -9.44
C ILE A 56 -14.27 -16.49 -9.36
N ILE A 57 -14.65 -16.97 -8.18
CA ILE A 57 -15.97 -17.58 -7.96
C ILE A 57 -17.09 -16.55 -8.15
N CYS A 58 -16.88 -15.29 -7.74
CA CYS A 58 -17.86 -14.22 -7.89
C CYS A 58 -18.01 -13.71 -9.33
N ILE A 59 -16.99 -13.84 -10.20
CA ILE A 59 -17.03 -13.34 -11.59
C ILE A 59 -18.32 -13.73 -12.33
N PRO A 60 -18.70 -15.02 -12.46
CA PRO A 60 -19.90 -15.40 -13.21
C PRO A 60 -21.17 -14.76 -12.62
N PHE A 61 -21.29 -14.70 -11.29
CA PHE A 61 -22.46 -14.09 -10.64
C PHE A 61 -22.56 -12.60 -10.92
N VAL A 62 -21.44 -11.87 -10.81
CA VAL A 62 -21.41 -10.42 -11.08
C VAL A 62 -21.70 -10.13 -12.56
N LEU A 63 -21.21 -10.95 -13.49
CA LEU A 63 -21.49 -10.78 -14.92
C LEU A 63 -22.97 -11.02 -15.26
N VAL A 64 -23.60 -12.03 -14.66
CA VAL A 64 -25.02 -12.32 -14.85
C VAL A 64 -25.88 -11.20 -14.29
N PHE A 65 -25.63 -10.74 -13.06
CA PHE A 65 -26.37 -9.61 -12.48
C PHE A 65 -26.09 -8.29 -13.20
N GLY A 66 -24.89 -8.12 -13.75
CA GLY A 66 -24.51 -6.97 -14.57
C GLY A 66 -24.99 -7.03 -16.01
N MET A 67 -25.79 -8.04 -16.40
CA MET A 67 -26.26 -8.26 -17.78
C MET A 67 -25.15 -8.19 -18.85
N PHE A 68 -23.93 -8.59 -18.50
CA PHE A 68 -22.74 -8.49 -19.36
C PHE A 68 -22.42 -7.06 -19.85
N ASP A 69 -22.76 -6.02 -19.07
CA ASP A 69 -22.35 -4.64 -19.39
C ASP A 69 -20.82 -4.53 -19.46
N LEU A 70 -20.32 -3.90 -20.53
CA LEU A 70 -18.91 -3.63 -20.76
C LEU A 70 -18.27 -2.88 -19.58
N LYS A 71 -19.02 -1.97 -18.93
CA LYS A 71 -18.53 -1.26 -17.74
C LYS A 71 -18.24 -2.23 -16.59
N VAL A 72 -19.12 -3.22 -16.38
CA VAL A 72 -18.97 -4.23 -15.33
C VAL A 72 -17.80 -5.16 -15.65
N VAL A 73 -17.70 -5.63 -16.90
CA VAL A 73 -16.59 -6.47 -17.38
C VAL A 73 -15.24 -5.77 -17.18
N ALA A 74 -15.13 -4.49 -17.58
CA ALA A 74 -13.93 -3.70 -17.41
C ALA A 74 -13.55 -3.55 -15.94
N THR A 75 -14.54 -3.28 -15.07
CA THR A 75 -14.31 -3.12 -13.63
C THR A 75 -13.78 -4.41 -12.99
N ILE A 76 -14.37 -5.57 -13.33
CA ILE A 76 -13.91 -6.88 -12.84
C ILE A 76 -12.48 -7.16 -13.32
N THR A 77 -12.17 -6.87 -14.58
CA THR A 77 -10.83 -7.09 -15.15
C THR A 77 -9.77 -6.25 -14.41
N VAL A 78 -10.08 -4.97 -14.14
CA VAL A 78 -9.20 -4.10 -13.35
C VAL A 78 -9.08 -4.58 -11.91
N ALA A 79 -10.16 -5.04 -11.29
CA ALA A 79 -10.11 -5.62 -9.94
C ALA A 79 -9.25 -6.89 -9.89
N GLN A 80 -9.36 -7.76 -10.90
CA GLN A 80 -8.55 -8.97 -11.02
C GLN A 80 -7.07 -8.63 -11.21
N PHE A 81 -6.76 -7.66 -12.07
CA PHE A 81 -5.40 -7.14 -12.24
C PHE A 81 -4.86 -6.57 -10.92
N ALA A 82 -5.64 -5.76 -10.22
CA ALA A 82 -5.27 -5.17 -8.95
C ALA A 82 -4.89 -6.23 -7.93
N LEU A 83 -5.71 -7.28 -7.79
CA LEU A 83 -5.43 -8.38 -6.87
C LEU A 83 -4.23 -9.22 -7.32
N ILE A 84 -4.09 -9.55 -8.59
CA ILE A 84 -2.93 -10.33 -9.06
C ILE A 84 -1.63 -9.59 -8.77
N PHE A 85 -1.60 -8.28 -9.02
CA PHE A 85 -0.41 -7.45 -8.83
C PHE A 85 0.00 -7.27 -7.37
N VAL A 86 -0.88 -7.54 -6.40
CA VAL A 86 -0.49 -7.55 -4.98
C VAL A 86 0.60 -8.60 -4.67
N ASP A 87 0.68 -9.70 -5.44
CA ASP A 87 1.75 -10.70 -5.23
C ASP A 87 3.15 -10.12 -5.48
N PHE A 88 3.26 -9.19 -6.43
CA PHE A 88 4.51 -8.49 -6.69
C PHE A 88 4.96 -7.70 -5.46
N TRP A 89 4.04 -7.02 -4.77
CA TRP A 89 4.35 -6.27 -3.56
C TRP A 89 4.80 -7.18 -2.41
N PHE A 90 4.21 -8.37 -2.27
CA PHE A 90 4.69 -9.35 -1.29
C PHE A 90 6.08 -9.90 -1.63
N GLN A 91 6.38 -10.09 -2.91
CA GLN A 91 7.72 -10.50 -3.34
C GLN A 91 8.74 -9.38 -3.13
N LEU A 92 8.36 -8.14 -3.40
CA LEU A 92 9.19 -6.97 -3.12
C LEU A 92 9.47 -6.84 -1.62
N ALA A 93 8.45 -7.00 -0.77
CA ALA A 93 8.62 -6.97 0.68
C ALA A 93 9.60 -8.05 1.17
N ARG A 94 9.47 -9.30 0.70
CA ARG A 94 10.44 -10.37 1.00
C ARG A 94 11.84 -10.06 0.47
N TRP A 95 11.93 -9.47 -0.72
CA TRP A 95 13.22 -9.21 -1.33
C TRP A 95 13.99 -8.10 -0.60
N VAL A 96 13.30 -7.04 -0.16
CA VAL A 96 13.91 -5.98 0.65
C VAL A 96 14.41 -6.54 1.99
N ASP A 97 13.62 -7.43 2.61
CA ASP A 97 13.97 -8.14 3.85
C ASP A 97 15.27 -8.92 3.71
N SER A 98 15.34 -9.80 2.72
CA SER A 98 16.43 -10.77 2.60
C SER A 98 17.69 -10.21 1.93
N THR A 99 17.58 -9.19 1.09
CA THR A 99 18.66 -8.82 0.15
C THR A 99 19.21 -7.42 0.39
N ILE A 100 18.34 -6.45 0.67
CA ILE A 100 18.76 -5.06 0.86
C ILE A 100 19.27 -4.82 2.27
N LEU A 101 18.60 -5.36 3.28
CA LEU A 101 19.06 -5.22 4.66
C LEU A 101 20.36 -5.99 4.89
N ASP A 102 20.50 -7.15 4.26
CA ASP A 102 21.73 -7.93 4.30
C ASP A 102 22.91 -7.21 3.61
N ALA A 103 22.64 -6.46 2.54
CA ALA A 103 23.63 -5.62 1.86
C ALA A 103 23.94 -4.30 2.59
N LEU A 104 22.98 -3.72 3.32
CA LEU A 104 23.12 -2.47 4.06
C LEU A 104 23.71 -2.65 5.46
N TYR A 105 23.42 -3.76 6.13
CA TYR A 105 23.83 -4.05 7.51
C TYR A 105 24.86 -5.19 7.61
N GLY A 106 25.14 -5.88 6.51
CA GLY A 106 26.20 -6.88 6.38
C GLY A 106 25.81 -8.26 6.93
N ASN A 107 26.01 -9.30 6.12
CA ASN A 107 25.90 -10.69 6.54
C ASN A 107 27.22 -11.16 7.19
N GLY A 108 27.19 -11.62 8.44
CA GLY A 108 28.32 -12.35 9.01
C GLY A 108 28.27 -12.59 10.51
N ILE A 109 28.66 -13.79 10.95
CA ILE A 109 29.19 -14.02 12.30
C ILE A 109 30.66 -13.59 12.27
N GLY A 110 30.99 -12.44 12.88
CA GLY A 110 32.34 -11.90 12.95
C GLY A 110 32.41 -10.58 13.72
N SER A 111 33.57 -10.26 14.29
CA SER A 111 33.83 -9.16 15.24
C SER A 111 33.51 -7.72 14.76
N ASP A 112 32.98 -7.54 13.54
CA ASP A 112 32.67 -6.26 12.91
C ASP A 112 31.23 -6.19 12.39
N VAL A 113 30.30 -6.96 12.98
CA VAL A 113 28.86 -6.78 12.73
C VAL A 113 28.20 -5.98 13.86
N PRO A 114 27.45 -4.90 13.56
CA PRO A 114 26.79 -4.08 14.58
C PRO A 114 25.73 -4.83 15.41
N HIS A 115 25.31 -6.03 14.99
CA HIS A 115 24.15 -6.74 15.52
C HIS A 115 24.46 -8.12 16.15
N SER A 116 25.72 -8.43 16.46
CA SER A 116 26.02 -9.58 17.33
C SER A 116 26.98 -9.17 18.43
N ASN A 117 26.45 -8.46 19.41
CA ASN A 117 27.00 -8.50 20.76
C ASN A 117 25.82 -8.46 21.74
N PHE A 118 25.53 -9.61 22.32
CA PHE A 118 24.75 -9.73 23.54
C PHE A 118 25.56 -9.10 24.69
N ASP A 119 25.71 -7.78 24.67
CA ASP A 119 26.25 -6.99 25.77
C ASP A 119 25.06 -6.42 26.56
N PRO A 120 24.89 -6.74 27.85
CA PRO A 120 23.77 -6.26 28.65
C PRO A 120 23.65 -4.73 28.76
N VAL A 121 24.71 -3.96 28.47
CA VAL A 121 24.73 -2.50 28.62
C VAL A 121 24.57 -1.78 27.27
N PHE A 122 25.07 -2.36 26.17
CA PHE A 122 24.94 -1.82 24.79
C PHE A 122 23.89 -2.53 23.92
N GLY A 123 23.43 -3.71 24.33
CA GLY A 123 22.36 -4.49 23.69
C GLY A 123 20.97 -3.87 23.86
N ALA A 124 20.79 -3.00 24.85
CA ALA A 124 19.56 -2.21 25.03
C ALA A 124 19.30 -1.22 23.86
N SER A 125 20.35 -0.63 23.29
CA SER A 125 20.22 0.28 22.13
C SER A 125 20.00 -0.47 20.82
N ASN A 126 20.60 -1.65 20.66
CA ASN A 126 20.44 -2.48 19.46
C ASN A 126 19.11 -3.26 19.47
N ALA A 127 18.59 -3.64 20.65
CA ALA A 127 17.28 -4.28 20.78
C ALA A 127 16.12 -3.39 20.30
N GLN A 128 16.23 -2.07 20.44
CA GLN A 128 15.22 -1.14 19.93
C GLN A 128 15.33 -0.97 18.41
N GLY A 129 16.55 -0.98 17.85
CA GLY A 129 16.80 -0.96 16.41
C GLY A 129 16.30 -2.23 15.72
N ASP A 130 16.56 -3.39 16.32
CA ASP A 130 16.12 -4.71 15.82
C ASP A 130 14.60 -4.87 15.89
N LEU A 131 13.96 -4.36 16.97
CA LEU A 131 12.51 -4.31 17.10
C LEU A 131 11.85 -3.37 16.09
N LEU A 132 12.45 -2.20 15.87
CA LEU A 132 11.97 -1.25 14.86
C LEU A 132 12.08 -1.86 13.46
N LEU A 133 13.20 -2.52 13.16
CA LEU A 133 13.45 -3.19 11.90
C LEU A 133 12.37 -4.25 11.66
N ASP A 134 12.17 -5.19 12.59
CA ASP A 134 11.18 -6.25 12.42
C ASP A 134 9.75 -5.71 12.27
N PHE A 135 9.41 -4.67 13.03
CA PHE A 135 8.13 -3.99 12.86
C PHE A 135 7.98 -3.39 11.46
N VAL A 136 8.98 -2.64 10.97
CA VAL A 136 8.97 -2.04 9.63
C VAL A 136 8.85 -3.13 8.57
N MET A 137 9.59 -4.24 8.70
CA MET A 137 9.56 -5.36 7.76
C MET A 137 8.20 -6.07 7.74
N GLY A 138 7.55 -6.19 8.89
CA GLY A 138 6.19 -6.73 8.93
C GLY A 138 5.16 -5.75 8.34
N MET A 139 5.33 -4.45 8.59
CA MET A 139 4.44 -3.41 8.07
C MET A 139 4.51 -3.28 6.55
N MET A 140 5.64 -3.61 5.91
CA MET A 140 5.76 -3.61 4.46
C MET A 140 4.75 -4.55 3.78
N PHE A 141 4.36 -5.66 4.42
CA PHE A 141 3.34 -6.57 3.91
C PHE A 141 1.92 -6.00 3.97
N ILE A 142 1.70 -4.93 4.72
CA ILE A 142 0.39 -4.26 4.81
C ILE A 142 0.40 -2.97 3.99
N VAL A 143 1.41 -2.13 4.20
CA VAL A 143 1.48 -0.77 3.65
C VAL A 143 1.68 -0.80 2.14
N LEU A 144 2.56 -1.65 1.61
CA LEU A 144 2.83 -1.67 0.16
C LEU A 144 1.63 -2.17 -0.67
N PRO A 145 1.00 -3.31 -0.34
CA PRO A 145 -0.24 -3.70 -1.00
C PRO A 145 -1.38 -2.71 -0.77
N GLY A 146 -1.49 -2.16 0.44
CA GLY A 146 -2.51 -1.17 0.79
C GLY A 146 -2.40 0.09 -0.06
N PHE A 147 -1.18 0.61 -0.22
CA PHE A 147 -0.88 1.75 -1.10
C PHE A 147 -1.36 1.48 -2.53
N TRP A 148 -1.05 0.31 -3.09
CA TRP A 148 -1.46 -0.07 -4.44
C TRP A 148 -2.98 -0.10 -4.63
N ILE A 149 -3.69 -0.79 -3.73
CA ILE A 149 -5.15 -0.91 -3.82
C ILE A 149 -5.83 0.45 -3.65
N ILE A 150 -5.37 1.28 -2.70
CA ILE A 150 -5.91 2.63 -2.48
C ILE A 150 -5.64 3.53 -3.70
N ALA A 151 -4.42 3.49 -4.25
CA ALA A 151 -4.05 4.31 -5.40
C ALA A 151 -4.89 3.95 -6.65
N LEU A 152 -5.12 2.65 -6.90
CA LEU A 152 -6.01 2.21 -7.97
C LEU A 152 -7.46 2.61 -7.73
N GLY A 153 -7.96 2.50 -6.49
CA GLY A 153 -9.30 2.96 -6.13
C GLY A 153 -9.49 4.45 -6.41
N TRP A 154 -8.52 5.29 -6.01
CA TRP A 154 -8.56 6.72 -6.27
C TRP A 154 -8.50 7.03 -7.77
N SER A 155 -7.60 6.38 -8.51
CA SER A 155 -7.46 6.53 -9.96
C SER A 155 -8.76 6.17 -10.69
N GLY A 156 -9.40 5.05 -10.31
CA GLY A 156 -10.69 4.63 -10.86
C GLY A 156 -11.80 5.67 -10.68
N ILE A 157 -11.90 6.28 -9.49
CA ILE A 157 -12.89 7.33 -9.21
C ILE A 157 -12.65 8.57 -10.11
N LYS A 158 -11.40 9.01 -10.24
CA LYS A 158 -11.05 10.17 -11.06
C LYS A 158 -11.29 9.91 -12.54
N LEU A 159 -10.90 8.76 -13.05
CA LEU A 159 -11.14 8.36 -14.45
C LEU A 159 -12.65 8.25 -14.74
N GLY A 160 -13.43 7.69 -13.82
CA GLY A 160 -14.89 7.63 -13.94
C GLY A 160 -15.53 9.03 -14.05
N ASN A 161 -15.09 9.96 -13.21
CA ASN A 161 -15.56 11.35 -13.23
C ASN A 161 -15.16 12.09 -14.52
N LEU A 162 -13.95 11.88 -15.02
CA LEU A 162 -13.47 12.47 -16.28
C LEU A 162 -14.27 11.96 -17.49
N VAL A 163 -14.50 10.65 -17.58
CA VAL A 163 -15.30 10.06 -18.66
C VAL A 163 -16.75 10.53 -18.58
N GLY A 164 -17.33 10.62 -17.38
CA GLY A 164 -18.66 11.19 -17.17
C GLY A 164 -18.75 12.65 -17.61
N GLY A 165 -17.75 13.46 -17.27
CA GLY A 165 -17.65 14.86 -17.70
C GLY A 165 -17.51 15.00 -19.22
N LEU A 166 -16.70 14.16 -19.87
CA LEU A 166 -16.52 14.17 -21.32
C LEU A 166 -17.79 13.73 -22.07
N ALA A 167 -18.51 12.73 -21.55
CA ALA A 167 -19.78 12.29 -22.11
C ALA A 167 -20.82 13.42 -22.06
N THR A 168 -20.93 14.12 -20.93
CA THR A 168 -21.79 15.30 -20.79
C THR A 168 -21.37 16.41 -21.76
N ALA A 169 -20.08 16.74 -21.84
CA ALA A 169 -19.58 17.77 -22.74
C ALA A 169 -19.85 17.44 -24.22
N THR A 170 -19.71 16.18 -24.60
CA THR A 170 -19.99 15.71 -25.96
C THR A 170 -21.49 15.72 -26.26
N SER A 171 -22.34 15.40 -25.28
CA SER A 171 -23.80 15.54 -25.41
C SER A 171 -24.21 17.00 -25.61
N SER A 172 -23.68 17.91 -24.78
CA SER A 172 -23.92 19.35 -24.93
C SER A 172 -23.40 19.88 -26.27
N ALA A 173 -22.24 19.42 -26.75
CA ALA A 173 -21.72 19.77 -28.07
C ALA A 173 -22.61 19.24 -29.21
N LYS A 174 -23.16 18.02 -29.08
CA LYS A 174 -24.11 17.44 -30.03
C LYS A 174 -25.42 18.23 -30.06
N GLU A 175 -25.96 18.61 -28.91
CA GLU A 175 -27.17 19.44 -28.79
C GLU A 175 -26.96 20.84 -29.38
N ALA A 176 -25.80 21.45 -29.11
CA ALA A 176 -25.43 22.74 -29.69
C ALA A 176 -25.27 22.67 -31.22
N GLY A 177 -24.63 21.62 -31.75
CA GLY A 177 -24.51 21.38 -33.20
C GLY A 177 -25.84 21.07 -33.88
N GLY A 178 -26.73 20.35 -33.20
CA GLY A 178 -28.11 20.09 -33.65
C GLY A 178 -28.95 21.36 -33.71
N SER A 179 -28.86 22.19 -32.67
CA SER A 179 -29.54 23.50 -32.62
C SER A 179 -28.99 24.46 -33.67
N GLY A 180 -27.68 24.48 -33.90
CA GLY A 180 -27.06 25.28 -34.97
C GLY A 180 -27.49 24.83 -36.36
N SER A 181 -27.57 23.51 -36.62
CA SER A 181 -28.14 22.99 -37.86
C SER A 181 -29.62 23.33 -38.01
N GLN A 182 -30.40 23.31 -36.92
CA GLN A 182 -31.81 23.67 -36.94
C GLN A 182 -32.01 25.14 -37.30
N VAL A 183 -31.21 26.04 -36.71
CA VAL A 183 -31.20 27.48 -37.07
C VAL A 183 -30.84 27.68 -38.53
N LEU A 184 -29.81 26.99 -39.05
CA LEU A 184 -29.45 27.05 -40.47
C LEU A 184 -30.57 26.53 -41.39
N ILE A 185 -31.25 25.46 -40.99
CA ILE A 185 -32.40 24.90 -41.72
C ILE A 185 -33.60 25.87 -41.69
N ASP A 186 -33.85 26.53 -40.57
CA ASP A 186 -34.95 27.49 -40.43
C ASP A 186 -34.68 28.78 -41.22
N VAL A 187 -33.43 29.25 -41.26
CA VAL A 187 -32.98 30.33 -42.17
C VAL A 187 -33.15 29.90 -43.64
N ALA A 188 -32.71 28.69 -44.01
CA ALA A 188 -32.84 28.18 -45.38
C ALA A 188 -34.31 27.98 -45.81
N LYS A 189 -35.21 27.69 -44.86
CA LYS A 189 -36.66 27.58 -45.09
C LYS A 189 -37.40 28.91 -44.99
N GLY A 190 -36.72 30.02 -44.73
CA GLY A 190 -37.32 31.35 -44.64
C GLY A 190 -38.28 31.52 -43.47
N LYS A 191 -38.11 30.76 -42.39
CA LYS A 191 -38.94 30.84 -41.17
C LYS A 191 -38.44 31.89 -40.17
N ILE A 192 -37.36 32.60 -40.51
CA ILE A 192 -36.77 33.72 -39.77
C ILE A 192 -36.47 34.82 -40.78
#